data_AF-A0AAE5HCQ2-F1
#
_entry.id   AF-A0AAE5HCQ2-F1
#
_cell.length_a   1.000
_cell.length_b   1.000
_cell.length_c   1.000
_cell.angle_alpha   90.00
_cell.angle_beta   90.00
_cell.angle_gamma   90.00
#
_symmetry.space_group_name_H-M   'P 1'
#
loop_
_entity.id
_entity.type
_entity.pdbx_description
1 polymer ?
#
loop_
_entity_poly.entity_id
_entity_poly.type
_entity_poly.pdbx_seq_one_letter_code
_entity_poly.pdbx_strand_id
1 'polypeptide(L)' 'MTEYTTVSIPKDLAERVEETIEGTSFTSTSDLVRFLLRSIVIQHQREGQLTEAEFTEIADQLRDLGYLK' A
#
# COMPACT_ATOMS: atom_id res chain seq x y z
N MET A 1 8.16 4.85 -22.75
CA MET A 1 8.70 3.99 -21.67
C MET A 1 8.07 4.45 -20.37
N THR A 2 7.66 3.53 -19.50
CA THR A 2 7.19 3.90 -18.17
C THR A 2 8.40 4.26 -17.33
N GLU A 3 8.41 5.45 -16.74
CA GLU A 3 9.43 5.84 -15.78
C GLU A 3 9.10 5.23 -14.40
N TYR A 4 10.12 4.71 -13.73
CA TYR A 4 9.99 4.05 -12.42
C TYR A 4 10.74 4.86 -11.37
N THR A 5 10.21 4.85 -10.16
CA THR A 5 10.85 5.41 -8.96
C THR A 5 10.93 4.34 -7.88
N THR A 6 11.79 4.55 -6.88
CA THR A 6 11.95 3.67 -5.72
C THR A 6 11.29 4.28 -4.48
N VAL A 7 10.69 3.42 -3.67
CA VAL A 7 10.10 3.79 -2.38
C VAL A 7 10.84 3.02 -1.30
N SER A 8 11.33 3.72 -0.28
CA SER A 8 11.94 3.08 0.88
C SER A 8 10.85 2.65 1.86
N ILE A 9 10.90 1.40 2.29
CA ILE A 9 10.04 0.86 3.34
C ILE A 9 10.91 0.18 4.42
N PRO A 10 10.46 0.17 5.67
CA PRO A 10 11.08 -0.64 6.73
C PRO A 10 11.25 -2.10 6.32
N LYS A 11 12.40 -2.68 6.68
CA LYS A 11 12.80 -4.04 6.25
C LYS A 11 11.86 -5.11 6.83
N ASP A 12 11.43 -4.92 8.06
CA ASP A 12 10.46 -5.77 8.74
C ASP A 12 9.10 -5.77 8.04
N LEU A 13 8.65 -4.62 7.53
CA LEU A 13 7.44 -4.57 6.71
C LEU A 13 7.64 -5.31 5.39
N ALA A 14 8.78 -5.11 4.72
CA ALA A 14 9.08 -5.81 3.48
C ALA A 14 9.05 -7.34 3.66
N GLU A 15 9.64 -7.85 4.76
CA GLU A 15 9.65 -9.27 5.10
C GLU A 15 8.24 -9.82 5.37
N ARG A 16 7.43 -9.11 6.18
CA ARG A 16 6.03 -9.51 6.43
C ARG A 16 5.18 -9.54 5.15
N VAL A 17 5.43 -8.58 4.25
CA VAL A 17 4.73 -8.54 2.96
C VAL A 17 5.17 -9.69 2.07
N GLU A 18 6.47 -10.03 2.04
CA GLU A 18 6.97 -11.20 1.30
C GLU A 18 6.32 -12.50 1.78
N GLU A 19 6.20 -12.71 3.09
CA GLU A 19 5.48 -13.86 3.65
C GLU A 19 4.00 -13.87 3.25
N THR A 20 3.37 -12.68 3.22
CA THR A 20 1.93 -12.54 2.89
C THR A 20 1.63 -12.81 1.41
N ILE A 21 2.57 -12.52 0.51
CA ILE A 21 2.38 -12.75 -0.93
C ILE A 21 2.64 -14.21 -1.33
N GLU A 22 3.22 -15.05 -0.45
CA GLU A 22 3.38 -16.48 -0.70
C GLU A 22 2.00 -17.13 -0.95
N GLY A 23 1.84 -17.75 -2.11
CA GLY A 23 0.58 -18.37 -2.53
C GLY A 23 -0.44 -17.41 -3.19
N THR A 24 -0.07 -16.14 -3.37
CA THR A 24 -0.85 -15.17 -4.16
C THR A 24 -0.33 -15.09 -5.61
N SER A 25 -1.01 -14.32 -6.46
CA SER A 25 -0.56 -14.03 -7.83
C SER A 25 0.51 -12.92 -7.90
N PHE A 26 0.91 -12.33 -6.77
CA PHE A 26 1.91 -11.26 -6.75
C PHE A 26 3.32 -11.85 -6.84
N THR A 27 4.14 -11.26 -7.72
CA THR A 27 5.51 -11.72 -7.97
C THR A 27 6.56 -11.00 -7.13
N SER A 28 6.18 -9.90 -6.46
CA SER A 28 7.07 -9.15 -5.58
C SER A 28 6.31 -8.22 -4.64
N THR A 29 6.97 -7.79 -3.56
CA THR A 29 6.52 -6.72 -2.67
C THR A 29 6.20 -5.44 -3.45
N SER A 30 7.03 -5.10 -4.45
CA SER A 30 6.80 -3.95 -5.32
C SER A 30 5.51 -4.06 -6.13
N ASP A 31 5.13 -5.26 -6.59
CA ASP A 31 3.89 -5.47 -7.35
C ASP A 31 2.66 -5.29 -6.47
N LEU A 32 2.69 -5.82 -5.26
CA LEU A 32 1.61 -5.61 -4.28
C LEU A 32 1.49 -4.12 -3.93
N VAL A 33 2.59 -3.46 -3.58
CA VAL A 33 2.59 -2.03 -3.23
C VAL A 33 2.10 -1.19 -4.40
N ARG A 34 2.51 -1.50 -5.63
CA ARG A 34 2.02 -0.82 -6.83
C ARG A 34 0.51 -1.02 -7.02
N PHE A 35 0.00 -2.23 -6.79
CA PHE A 35 -1.43 -2.53 -6.87
C PHE A 35 -2.23 -1.74 -5.84
N LEU A 36 -1.78 -1.73 -4.58
CA LEU A 36 -2.43 -0.99 -3.49
C LEU A 36 -2.44 0.52 -3.77
N LEU A 37 -1.30 1.10 -4.14
CA LEU A 37 -1.20 2.51 -4.50
C LEU A 37 -2.13 2.87 -5.66
N ARG A 38 -2.18 2.02 -6.70
CA ARG A 38 -3.09 2.23 -7.84
C ARG A 38 -4.56 2.11 -7.41
N SER A 39 -4.92 1.17 -6.54
CA SER A 39 -6.28 1.01 -6.03
C SER A 39 -6.72 2.28 -5.30
N ILE A 40 -5.89 2.76 -4.36
CA ILE A 40 -6.16 3.98 -3.58
C ILE A 40 -6.29 5.19 -4.50
N VAL A 41 -5.35 5.38 -5.44
CA VAL A 41 -5.37 6.55 -6.35
C VAL A 41 -6.57 6.50 -7.30
N ILE A 42 -6.93 5.33 -7.85
CA ILE A 42 -8.09 5.20 -8.76
C ILE A 42 -9.39 5.47 -8.01
N GLN A 43 -9.52 4.95 -6.78
CA GLN A 43 -10.67 5.19 -5.92
C GLN A 43 -10.80 6.70 -5.61
N HIS A 44 -9.67 7.34 -5.24
CA HIS A 44 -9.59 8.77 -4.99
C HIS A 44 -9.89 9.63 -6.23
N GLN A 45 -9.48 9.20 -7.43
CA GLN A 45 -9.78 9.92 -8.67
C GLN A 45 -11.24 9.79 -9.11
N ARG A 46 -11.91 8.69 -8.76
CA ARG A 46 -13.34 8.49 -9.06
C ARG A 46 -14.24 9.29 -8.12
N GLU A 47 -13.86 9.41 -6.85
CA GLU A 47 -14.66 10.10 -5.83
C GLU A 47 -14.18 11.53 -5.53
N GLY A 48 -13.08 11.97 -6.15
CA GLY A 48 -12.54 13.32 -6.07
C GLY A 48 -11.82 13.63 -4.76
N GLN A 49 -12.18 12.97 -3.65
CA GLN A 49 -11.55 13.07 -2.34
C GLN A 49 -11.71 11.74 -1.57
N LEU A 50 -10.74 11.41 -0.71
CA LEU A 50 -10.84 10.29 0.23
C LEU A 50 -11.89 10.72 1.24
N THR A 51 -12.89 9.87 1.49
CA THR A 51 -13.82 10.16 2.57
C THR A 51 -13.08 10.07 3.90
N GLU A 52 -13.54 10.82 4.90
CA GLU A 52 -12.94 10.83 6.23
C GLU A 52 -12.94 9.44 6.87
N ALA A 53 -13.94 8.61 6.54
CA ALA A 53 -14.03 7.22 6.96
C ALA A 53 -12.90 6.36 6.37
N GLU A 54 -12.68 6.44 5.06
CA GLU A 54 -11.60 5.69 4.39
C GLU A 54 -10.21 6.16 4.87
N PHE A 55 -10.04 7.47 5.08
CA PHE A 55 -8.80 7.99 5.65
C PHE A 55 -8.55 7.46 7.07
N THR A 56 -9.60 7.39 7.89
CA THR A 56 -9.51 6.88 9.26
C THR A 56 -9.14 5.40 9.26
N GLU A 57 -9.76 4.60 8.39
CA GLU A 57 -9.44 3.17 8.26
C GLU A 57 -7.98 2.95 7.84
N ILE A 58 -7.49 3.73 6.87
CA ILE A 58 -6.08 3.69 6.46
C ILE A 58 -5.17 4.15 7.61
N ALA A 59 -5.55 5.20 8.35
CA ALA A 59 -4.76 5.71 9.47
C ALA A 59 -4.68 4.69 10.62
N ASP A 60 -5.76 3.96 10.89
CA ASP A 60 -5.80 2.91 11.91
C ASP A 60 -4.92 1.73 11.49
N GLN A 61 -5.02 1.27 10.24
CA GLN A 61 -4.11 0.26 9.69
C GLN A 61 -2.64 0.70 9.77
N LEU A 62 -2.36 1.97 9.49
CA LEU A 62 -1.01 2.53 9.60
C LEU A 62 -0.53 2.65 11.06
N ARG A 63 -1.40 2.90 12.03
CA ARG A 63 -1.02 2.85 13.47
C ARG A 63 -0.72 1.44 13.93
N ASP A 64 -1.54 0.46 13.52
CA ASP A 64 -1.33 -0.95 13.87
C ASP A 64 -0.02 -1.49 13.28
N LEU A 65 0.35 -0.98 12.11
CA LEU A 65 1.63 -1.25 11.45
C LEU A 65 2.79 -0.39 12.00
N GLY A 66 2.53 0.56 12.90
CA GLY A 66 3.54 1.39 13.58
C GLY A 66 4.06 2.60 12.80
N TYR A 67 3.41 2.97 11.70
CA TYR A 67 3.78 4.11 10.83
C TYR A 67 3.27 5.46 11.32
N LEU A 68 2.22 5.47 12.13
CA LEU A 68 1.63 6.66 12.73
C LEU A 68 1.67 6.54 14.26
N LYS A 69 2.02 7.63 14.95
CA LYS A 69 2.00 7.74 16.42
C LYS A 69 0.80 8.54 16.89
#